data_AF-A0A7T5EPZ0-F1
#
_entry.id   AF-A0A7T5EPZ0-F1
#
_cell.length_a   1.000
_cell.length_b   1.000
_cell.length_c   1.000
_cell.angle_alpha   90.00
_cell.angle_beta   90.00
_cell.angle_gamma   90.00
#
_symmetry.space_group_name_H-M   'P 1'
#
loop_
_entity.id
_entity.type
_entity.pdbx_description
1 polymer ?
#
loop_
_entity_poly.entity_id
_entity_poly.type
_entity_poly.pdbx_seq_one_letter_code
_entity_poly.pdbx_strand_id
1 'polypeptide(L)'
;MKPPNVGKWSKHLVLLQDEKLHPYLPDTVRFSPEALWSHLEKYGAVILKPSGGGGGAGIIKLTQLEDEKFLVHSGSGKKTLDGRTAAVAYIRSLFRPKPYLIQPYLSLGQIQGRPFDVRVMIQRKKGQPWVVTGWLAKLAGPGYIVTNVARSRGKVLPLGTALAQSNCQVVPELRETLQELALTVGYRLGKKYPTLRMVGLDVGIDVSGHPWIIEANFRPAISLFQKLPDRRMYRQIIGHRSS
;
A
#
# COMPACT_ATOMS: atom_id res chain seq x y z
N MET A 1 19.57 16.83 2.04
CA MET A 1 18.65 16.79 3.21
C MET A 1 17.98 15.43 3.31
N LYS A 2 17.90 14.84 4.51
CA LYS A 2 17.17 13.58 4.75
C LYS A 2 15.65 13.85 4.68
N PRO A 3 14.84 12.96 4.08
CA PRO A 3 13.39 13.15 4.06
C PRO A 3 12.81 13.04 5.48
N PRO A 4 11.67 13.70 5.76
CA PRO A 4 11.10 13.70 7.10
C PRO A 4 10.69 12.28 7.52
N ASN A 5 10.83 11.98 8.81
CA ASN A 5 10.44 10.69 9.37
C ASN A 5 8.97 10.74 9.82
N VAL A 6 8.06 10.49 8.87
CA VAL A 6 6.61 10.64 9.07
C VAL A 6 5.92 9.28 8.96
N GLY A 7 5.02 8.99 9.90
CA GLY A 7 4.20 7.78 9.91
C GLY A 7 3.10 7.75 8.85
N LYS A 8 2.53 6.57 8.60
CA LYS A 8 1.44 6.32 7.65
C LYS A 8 0.21 7.17 7.98
N TRP A 9 -0.14 7.30 9.26
CA TRP A 9 -1.32 8.08 9.69
C TRP A 9 -1.21 9.55 9.29
N SER A 10 -0.08 10.20 9.59
CA SER A 10 0.11 11.61 9.25
C SER A 10 0.10 11.86 7.75
N LYS A 11 0.65 10.93 6.94
CA LYS A 11 0.57 11.02 5.48
C LYS A 11 -0.88 10.86 5.00
N HIS A 12 -1.61 9.89 5.54
CA HIS A 12 -3.01 9.66 5.21
C HIS A 12 -3.86 10.91 5.50
N LEU A 13 -3.68 11.54 6.67
CA LEU A 13 -4.35 12.79 7.01
C LEU A 13 -4.03 13.94 6.04
N VAL A 14 -2.80 14.03 5.52
CA VAL A 14 -2.43 15.04 4.51
C VAL A 14 -3.11 14.78 3.18
N LEU A 15 -3.24 13.51 2.78
CA LEU A 15 -3.93 13.13 1.55
C LEU A 15 -5.45 13.33 1.65
N LEU A 16 -6.05 13.07 2.82
CA LEU A 16 -7.47 13.35 3.08
C LEU A 16 -7.86 14.83 2.97
N GLN A 17 -6.90 15.76 2.99
CA GLN A 17 -7.18 17.19 2.75
C GLN A 17 -7.40 17.53 1.27
N ASP A 18 -7.37 16.54 0.38
CA ASP A 18 -7.65 16.70 -1.04
C ASP A 18 -8.80 15.75 -1.44
N GLU A 19 -9.96 16.34 -1.74
CA GLU A 19 -11.18 15.60 -2.07
C GLU A 19 -11.01 14.72 -3.31
N LYS A 20 -10.12 15.10 -4.25
CA LYS A 20 -9.81 14.29 -5.43
C LYS A 20 -9.18 12.95 -5.07
N LEU A 21 -8.59 12.82 -3.89
CA LEU A 21 -7.97 11.59 -3.41
C LEU A 21 -8.93 10.70 -2.61
N HIS A 22 -10.07 11.22 -2.14
CA HIS A 22 -10.99 10.45 -1.28
C HIS A 22 -11.46 9.13 -1.91
N PRO A 23 -11.85 9.06 -3.20
CA PRO A 23 -12.30 7.81 -3.81
C PRO A 23 -11.22 6.72 -3.86
N TYR A 24 -9.94 7.11 -3.74
CA TYR A 24 -8.79 6.23 -3.87
C TYR A 24 -8.13 5.93 -2.52
N LEU A 25 -8.61 6.52 -1.43
CA LEU A 25 -8.08 6.29 -0.10
C LEU A 25 -8.95 5.25 0.62
N PRO A 26 -8.38 4.13 1.11
CA PRO A 26 -9.14 3.21 1.93
C PRO A 26 -9.59 3.90 3.22
N ASP A 27 -10.82 3.61 3.64
CA ASP A 27 -11.36 4.05 4.92
C ASP A 27 -10.40 3.61 6.05
N THR A 28 -9.82 4.58 6.75
CA THR A 28 -8.72 4.34 7.68
C THR A 28 -8.99 5.01 9.00
N VAL A 29 -8.95 4.21 10.06
CA VAL A 29 -9.08 4.70 11.44
C VAL A 29 -7.93 4.23 12.30
N ARG A 30 -7.74 4.89 13.45
CA ARG A 30 -6.85 4.37 14.49
C ARG A 30 -7.50 3.19 15.18
N PHE A 31 -6.67 2.24 15.62
CA PHE A 31 -7.15 1.08 16.35
C PHE A 31 -7.77 1.47 17.69
N SER A 32 -9.01 1.05 17.88
CA SER A 32 -9.63 0.74 19.18
C SER A 32 -10.45 -0.55 19.00
N PRO A 33 -10.82 -1.28 20.06
CA PRO A 33 -11.71 -2.42 19.95
C PRO A 33 -13.03 -2.07 19.23
N GLU A 34 -13.62 -0.92 19.55
CA GLU A 34 -14.88 -0.46 18.97
C GLU A 34 -14.72 -0.17 17.47
N ALA A 35 -13.63 0.51 17.10
CA ALA A 35 -13.29 0.80 15.71
C ALA A 35 -12.97 -0.48 14.92
N LEU A 36 -12.35 -1.48 15.55
CA LEU A 36 -12.07 -2.78 14.93
C LEU A 36 -13.36 -3.47 14.54
N TRP A 37 -14.31 -3.56 15.48
CA TRP A 37 -15.55 -4.28 15.25
C TRP A 37 -16.46 -3.55 14.27
N SER A 38 -16.60 -2.23 14.37
CA SER A 38 -17.40 -1.47 13.40
C SER A 38 -16.85 -1.56 11.97
N HIS A 39 -15.53 -1.54 11.80
CA HIS A 39 -14.91 -1.74 10.49
C HIS A 39 -15.04 -3.18 10.00
N LEU A 40 -14.88 -4.17 10.89
CA LEU A 40 -15.02 -5.56 10.51
C LEU A 40 -16.44 -5.87 10.05
N GLU A 41 -17.44 -5.36 10.75
CA GLU A 41 -18.86 -5.50 10.39
C GLU A 41 -19.16 -4.84 9.03
N LYS A 42 -18.61 -3.64 8.79
CA LYS A 42 -18.80 -2.92 7.53
C LYS A 42 -18.16 -3.61 6.31
N TYR A 43 -17.01 -4.28 6.50
CA TYR A 43 -16.19 -4.76 5.39
C TYR A 43 -15.99 -6.28 5.33
N GLY A 44 -16.41 -7.04 6.34
CA GLY A 44 -16.20 -8.50 6.51
C GLY A 44 -14.73 -8.91 6.78
N ALA A 45 -13.76 -8.15 6.28
CA ALA A 45 -12.34 -8.35 6.54
C ALA A 45 -11.59 -7.03 6.62
N VAL A 46 -10.65 -6.93 7.56
CA VAL A 46 -9.85 -5.73 7.79
C VAL A 46 -8.36 -6.05 7.93
N ILE A 47 -7.53 -5.06 7.63
CA ILE A 47 -6.09 -5.06 7.86
C ILE A 47 -5.77 -4.11 9.00
N LEU A 48 -5.04 -4.63 9.98
CA LEU A 48 -4.38 -3.84 11.00
C LEU A 48 -2.90 -3.67 10.63
N LYS A 49 -2.42 -2.42 10.59
CA LYS A 49 -1.02 -2.10 10.26
C LYS A 49 -0.43 -1.06 11.21
N PRO A 50 0.84 -1.18 11.60
CA PRO A 50 1.48 -0.15 12.42
C PRO A 50 1.66 1.13 11.60
N SER A 51 1.34 2.27 12.22
CA SER A 51 1.51 3.60 11.63
C SER A 51 2.99 3.91 11.36
N GLY A 52 3.89 3.36 12.16
CA GLY A 52 5.35 3.42 11.94
C GLY A 52 5.94 2.13 11.38
N GLY A 53 7.19 2.19 10.94
CA GLY A 53 7.92 1.04 10.39
C GLY A 53 7.64 0.78 8.91
N GLY A 54 8.29 -0.24 8.36
CA GLY A 54 8.24 -0.60 6.95
C GLY A 54 8.31 -2.12 6.73
N GLY A 55 8.35 -2.54 5.47
CA GLY A 55 8.58 -3.94 5.13
C GLY A 55 7.37 -4.87 5.36
N GLY A 56 6.17 -4.32 5.59
CA GLY A 56 4.98 -5.12 5.92
C GLY A 56 5.03 -5.81 7.29
N ALA A 57 5.90 -5.37 8.20
CA ALA A 57 6.07 -5.99 9.50
C ALA A 57 4.96 -5.59 10.47
N GLY A 58 4.38 -6.57 11.15
CA GLY A 58 3.27 -6.35 12.10
C GLY A 58 1.93 -6.09 11.41
N ILE A 59 1.79 -6.42 10.11
CA ILE A 59 0.49 -6.43 9.44
C ILE A 59 -0.28 -7.67 9.88
N ILE A 60 -1.55 -7.47 10.25
CA ILE A 60 -2.48 -8.50 10.69
C ILE A 60 -3.73 -8.37 9.84
N LYS A 61 -4.23 -9.47 9.27
CA LYS A 61 -5.57 -9.54 8.67
C LYS A 61 -6.51 -10.19 9.67
N LEU A 62 -7.65 -9.55 9.89
CA LEU A 62 -8.78 -10.12 10.60
C LEU A 62 -9.89 -10.39 9.60
N THR A 63 -10.50 -11.57 9.67
CA THR A 63 -11.64 -11.95 8.83
C THR A 63 -12.72 -12.53 9.71
N GLN A 64 -13.93 -12.02 9.56
CA GLN A 64 -15.11 -12.60 10.17
C GLN A 64 -15.44 -13.89 9.44
N LEU A 65 -15.63 -14.97 10.20
CA LEU A 65 -16.17 -16.24 9.72
C LEU A 65 -17.66 -16.30 10.11
N GLU A 66 -18.18 -17.50 10.32
CA GLU A 66 -19.53 -17.70 10.84
C GLU A 66 -19.59 -17.42 12.36
N ASP A 67 -20.74 -16.93 12.82
CA ASP A 67 -20.99 -16.55 14.20
C ASP A 67 -19.96 -15.55 14.76
N GLU A 68 -19.46 -15.78 15.98
CA GLU A 68 -18.38 -15.01 16.60
C GLU A 68 -17.00 -15.63 16.38
N LYS A 69 -16.79 -16.31 15.24
CA LYS A 69 -15.48 -16.87 14.89
C LYS A 69 -14.67 -15.91 14.02
N PHE A 70 -13.41 -15.75 14.37
CA PHE A 70 -12.52 -14.81 13.72
C PHE A 70 -11.22 -15.47 13.28
N LEU A 71 -10.89 -15.34 12.00
CA LEU A 71 -9.59 -15.76 11.47
C LEU A 71 -8.60 -14.60 11.55
N VAL A 72 -7.54 -14.79 12.34
CA VAL A 72 -6.40 -13.88 12.42
C VAL A 72 -5.26 -14.44 11.59
N HIS A 73 -4.79 -13.68 10.61
CA HIS A 73 -3.62 -14.02 9.78
C HIS A 73 -2.52 -12.97 10.00
N SER A 74 -1.37 -13.41 10.51
CA SER A 74 -0.19 -12.56 10.74
C SER A 74 1.08 -13.27 10.25
N GLY A 75 1.82 -12.64 9.33
CA GLY A 75 2.98 -13.28 8.70
C GLY A 75 2.56 -14.51 7.89
N SER A 76 3.08 -15.67 8.26
CA SER A 76 2.67 -16.98 7.70
C SER A 76 1.72 -17.76 8.63
N GLY A 77 1.45 -17.24 9.83
CA GLY A 77 0.62 -17.90 10.84
C GLY A 77 -0.86 -17.53 10.69
N LYS A 78 -1.72 -18.53 10.91
CA LYS A 78 -3.18 -18.37 10.97
C LYS A 78 -3.68 -18.92 12.30
N LYS A 79 -4.60 -18.21 12.94
CA LYS A 79 -5.28 -18.66 14.15
C LYS A 79 -6.75 -18.29 14.09
N THR A 80 -7.62 -19.26 14.31
CA THR A 80 -9.05 -19.03 14.52
C THR A 80 -9.31 -18.81 16.00
N LEU A 81 -10.16 -17.85 16.33
CA LEU A 81 -10.52 -17.49 17.69
C LEU A 81 -12.03 -17.35 17.80
N ASP A 82 -12.58 -17.85 18.89
CA ASP A 82 -13.99 -17.72 19.23
C ASP A 82 -14.17 -16.52 20.18
N GLY A 83 -15.09 -15.62 19.83
CA GLY A 83 -15.45 -14.46 20.64
C GLY A 83 -14.56 -13.23 20.43
N ARG A 84 -15.18 -12.06 20.47
CA ARG A 84 -14.52 -10.75 20.27
C ARG A 84 -13.39 -10.50 21.28
N THR A 85 -13.60 -10.89 22.55
CA THR A 85 -12.61 -10.68 23.62
C THR A 85 -11.31 -11.44 23.36
N ALA A 86 -11.39 -12.72 23.00
CA ALA A 86 -10.22 -13.54 22.70
C ALA A 86 -9.49 -13.02 21.44
N ALA A 87 -10.24 -12.61 20.43
CA ALA A 87 -9.70 -11.99 19.22
C ALA A 87 -8.92 -10.71 19.51
N VAL A 88 -9.48 -9.77 20.29
CA VAL A 88 -8.77 -8.53 20.66
C VAL A 88 -7.52 -8.82 21.47
N ALA A 89 -7.59 -9.72 22.45
CA ALA A 89 -6.44 -10.07 23.28
C ALA A 89 -5.27 -10.63 22.43
N TYR A 90 -5.57 -11.55 21.52
CA TYR A 90 -4.57 -12.11 20.62
C TYR A 90 -4.03 -11.09 19.61
N ILE A 91 -4.89 -10.25 19.03
CA ILE A 91 -4.46 -9.19 18.11
C ILE A 91 -3.49 -8.23 18.82
N ARG A 92 -3.80 -7.82 20.06
CA ARG A 92 -2.93 -6.95 20.85
C ARG A 92 -1.59 -7.62 21.17
N SER A 93 -1.55 -8.92 21.44
CA SER A 93 -0.27 -9.62 21.68
C SER A 93 0.64 -9.65 20.45
N LEU A 94 0.10 -9.43 19.25
CA LEU A 94 0.86 -9.33 18.00
C LEU A 94 1.34 -7.90 17.68
N PHE A 95 0.92 -6.90 18.46
CA PHE A 95 1.24 -5.51 18.18
C PHE A 95 2.72 -5.22 18.41
N ARG A 96 3.25 -4.38 17.51
CA ARG A 96 4.52 -3.68 17.72
C ARG A 96 4.32 -2.44 18.58
N PRO A 97 5.37 -1.90 19.22
CA PRO A 97 5.28 -0.68 20.06
C PRO A 97 5.09 0.59 19.21
N LYS A 98 3.96 0.66 18.49
CA LYS A 98 3.52 1.75 17.60
C LYS A 98 1.99 1.79 17.58
N PRO A 99 1.38 2.96 17.33
CA PRO A 99 -0.05 3.03 17.05
C PRO A 99 -0.43 2.18 15.83
N TYR A 100 -1.56 1.49 15.91
CA TYR A 100 -2.11 0.69 14.81
C TYR A 100 -3.22 1.41 14.10
N LEU A 101 -3.34 1.15 12.80
CA LEU A 101 -4.39 1.62 11.92
C LEU A 101 -5.21 0.44 11.45
N ILE A 102 -6.51 0.63 11.28
CA ILE A 102 -7.45 -0.33 10.69
C ILE A 102 -7.83 0.19 9.31
N GLN A 103 -7.87 -0.71 8.32
CA GLN A 103 -8.34 -0.46 6.96
C GLN A 103 -9.15 -1.65 6.44
N PRO A 104 -10.05 -1.48 5.46
CA PRO A 104 -10.63 -2.61 4.76
C PRO A 104 -9.54 -3.49 4.14
N TYR A 105 -9.76 -4.81 4.13
CA TYR A 105 -8.94 -5.70 3.33
C TYR A 105 -9.35 -5.60 1.86
N LEU A 106 -8.51 -4.94 1.07
CA LEU A 106 -8.78 -4.72 -0.35
C LEU A 106 -8.65 -6.03 -1.15
N SER A 107 -9.66 -6.32 -1.96
CA SER A 107 -9.65 -7.45 -2.91
C SER A 107 -8.79 -7.12 -4.13
N LEU A 108 -7.48 -7.04 -3.91
CA LEU A 108 -6.51 -6.73 -4.95
C LEU A 108 -6.51 -7.79 -6.04
N GLY A 109 -6.23 -7.32 -7.26
CA GLY A 109 -5.93 -8.13 -8.42
C GLY A 109 -4.82 -9.13 -8.15
N GLN A 110 -4.94 -10.28 -8.78
CA GLN A 110 -4.11 -11.44 -8.54
C GLN A 110 -3.60 -12.04 -9.85
N ILE A 111 -2.37 -12.53 -9.81
CA ILE A 111 -1.77 -13.36 -10.87
C ILE A 111 -1.57 -14.73 -10.25
N GLN A 112 -2.24 -15.76 -10.79
CA GLN A 112 -2.16 -17.13 -10.25
C GLN A 112 -2.46 -17.19 -8.73
N GLY A 113 -3.52 -16.51 -8.29
CA GLY A 113 -3.93 -16.46 -6.87
C GLY A 113 -3.03 -15.61 -5.95
N ARG A 114 -2.08 -14.84 -6.51
CA ARG A 114 -1.13 -14.03 -5.74
C ARG A 114 -1.41 -12.55 -5.97
N PRO A 115 -1.66 -11.75 -4.91
CA PRO A 115 -1.96 -10.33 -5.09
C PRO A 115 -0.73 -9.56 -5.59
N PHE A 116 -0.97 -8.47 -6.31
CA PHE A 116 0.08 -7.52 -6.66
C PHE A 116 -0.35 -6.08 -6.33
N ASP A 117 0.66 -5.20 -6.19
CA ASP A 117 0.44 -3.75 -6.17
C ASP A 117 1.41 -3.05 -7.12
N VAL A 118 1.04 -1.84 -7.54
CA VAL A 118 1.83 -0.98 -8.41
C VAL A 118 2.67 -0.02 -7.57
N ARG A 119 3.99 -0.11 -7.73
CA ARG A 119 4.92 0.94 -7.27
C ARG A 119 5.03 2.00 -8.35
N VAL A 120 4.55 3.21 -8.08
CA VAL A 120 4.79 4.40 -8.89
C VAL A 120 5.89 5.26 -8.24
N MET A 121 6.91 5.63 -9.00
CA MET A 121 7.97 6.56 -8.57
C MET A 121 7.65 7.96 -9.04
N ILE A 122 7.60 8.88 -8.08
CA ILE A 122 7.29 10.29 -8.29
C ILE A 122 8.49 11.09 -7.79
N GLN A 123 9.03 11.97 -8.63
CA GLN A 123 10.20 12.78 -8.28
C GLN A 123 9.99 14.24 -8.68
N ARG A 124 10.69 15.14 -8.01
CA ARG A 124 10.86 16.53 -8.43
C ARG A 124 12.27 17.01 -8.12
N LYS A 125 12.79 17.89 -8.97
CA LYS A 125 13.99 18.68 -8.66
C LYS A 125 13.61 19.92 -7.83
N LYS A 126 14.59 20.63 -7.27
CA LYS A 126 14.32 21.89 -6.56
C LYS A 126 13.69 22.89 -7.54
N GLY A 127 12.52 23.44 -7.19
CA GLY A 127 11.81 24.44 -8.00
C GLY A 127 11.10 23.89 -9.25
N GLN A 128 11.14 22.58 -9.48
CA GLN A 128 10.52 21.94 -10.64
C GLN A 128 9.22 21.20 -10.26
N PRO A 129 8.28 21.00 -11.21
CA PRO A 129 7.07 20.23 -10.96
C PRO A 129 7.38 18.76 -10.63
N TRP A 130 6.40 18.08 -10.04
CA TRP A 130 6.44 16.64 -9.85
C TRP A 130 6.25 15.92 -11.16
N VAL A 131 6.99 14.83 -11.36
CA VAL A 131 6.88 13.95 -12.53
C VAL A 131 6.88 12.49 -12.09
N VAL A 132 6.17 11.65 -12.84
CA VAL A 132 6.28 10.19 -12.71
C VAL A 132 7.52 9.74 -13.48
N THR A 133 8.44 9.06 -12.79
CA THR A 133 9.72 8.61 -13.36
C THR A 133 9.79 7.11 -13.58
N GLY A 134 8.77 6.37 -13.14
CA GLY A 134 8.62 4.96 -13.47
C GLY A 134 7.52 4.28 -12.67
N TRP A 135 7.15 3.10 -13.13
CA TRP A 135 6.22 2.20 -12.45
C TRP A 135 6.64 0.75 -12.61
N LEU A 136 6.25 -0.09 -11.66
CA LEU A 136 6.40 -1.53 -11.71
C LEU A 136 5.31 -2.20 -10.89
N ALA A 137 5.06 -3.47 -11.16
CA ALA A 137 4.22 -4.30 -10.32
C ALA A 137 5.08 -5.13 -9.35
N LYS A 138 4.63 -5.25 -8.10
CA LYS A 138 5.19 -6.11 -7.06
C LYS A 138 4.21 -7.25 -6.81
N LEU A 139 4.54 -8.42 -7.33
CA LEU A 139 3.78 -9.65 -7.11
C LEU A 139 4.18 -10.28 -5.78
N ALA A 140 3.25 -10.47 -4.85
CA ALA A 140 3.48 -11.17 -3.58
C ALA A 140 3.96 -12.62 -3.83
N GLY A 141 4.80 -13.19 -2.97
CA GLY A 141 5.07 -14.64 -3.03
C GLY A 141 3.88 -15.52 -2.60
N PRO A 142 3.94 -16.84 -2.83
CA PRO A 142 2.85 -17.75 -2.53
C PRO A 142 2.41 -17.70 -1.05
N GLY A 143 1.10 -17.68 -0.79
CA GLY A 143 0.52 -17.70 0.56
C GLY A 143 0.57 -16.39 1.35
N TYR A 144 1.27 -15.36 0.85
CA TYR A 144 1.36 -14.06 1.53
C TYR A 144 0.20 -13.13 1.16
N ILE A 145 -0.38 -12.50 2.17
CA ILE A 145 -1.36 -11.41 2.01
C ILE A 145 -0.73 -10.04 1.71
N VAL A 146 0.59 -9.92 1.85
CA VAL A 146 1.34 -8.66 1.63
C VAL A 146 2.27 -8.78 0.42
N THR A 147 2.21 -7.77 -0.44
CA THR A 147 2.97 -7.60 -1.68
C THR A 147 4.40 -7.09 -1.49
N ASN A 148 4.91 -7.11 -0.24
CA ASN A 148 6.29 -6.75 0.01
C ASN A 148 7.23 -7.82 -0.59
N VAL A 149 7.87 -7.49 -1.71
CA VAL A 149 8.72 -8.40 -2.50
C VAL A 149 9.81 -9.07 -1.65
N ALA A 150 10.51 -8.30 -0.81
CA ALA A 150 11.60 -8.84 0.02
C ALA A 150 11.06 -9.81 1.09
N ARG A 151 9.94 -9.46 1.74
CA ARG A 151 9.35 -10.28 2.80
C ARG A 151 8.68 -11.54 2.27
N SER A 152 7.97 -11.43 1.15
CA SER A 152 7.19 -12.52 0.59
C SER A 152 7.99 -13.38 -0.37
N ARG A 153 9.26 -13.08 -0.65
CA ARG A 153 10.02 -13.67 -1.78
C ARG A 153 9.27 -13.50 -3.11
N GLY A 154 8.65 -12.33 -3.27
CA GLY A 154 7.85 -11.96 -4.43
C GLY A 154 8.68 -11.68 -5.68
N LYS A 155 8.00 -11.25 -6.76
CA LYS A 155 8.63 -10.88 -8.03
C LYS A 155 8.31 -9.43 -8.39
N VAL A 156 9.21 -8.81 -9.16
CA VAL A 156 8.96 -7.53 -9.82
C VAL A 156 8.62 -7.83 -11.28
N LEU A 157 7.55 -7.22 -11.79
CA LEU A 157 7.09 -7.37 -13.16
C LEU A 157 6.90 -5.99 -13.81
N PRO A 158 7.06 -5.87 -15.15
CA PRO A 158 6.52 -4.73 -15.87
C PRO A 158 5.01 -4.59 -15.59
N LEU A 159 4.52 -3.36 -15.43
CA LEU A 159 3.12 -3.11 -15.10
C LEU A 159 2.16 -3.71 -16.14
N GLY A 160 2.45 -3.52 -17.43
CA GLY A 160 1.64 -4.09 -18.52
C GLY A 160 1.58 -5.62 -18.47
N THR A 161 2.69 -6.28 -18.17
CA THR A 161 2.72 -7.75 -17.99
C THR A 161 1.86 -8.18 -16.82
N ALA A 162 1.93 -7.47 -15.69
CA ALA A 162 1.14 -7.82 -14.52
C ALA A 162 -0.36 -7.64 -14.76
N LEU A 163 -0.77 -6.57 -15.45
CA LEU A 163 -2.17 -6.32 -15.80
C LEU A 163 -2.69 -7.35 -16.81
N ALA A 164 -1.89 -7.72 -17.82
CA ALA A 164 -2.29 -8.71 -18.81
C ALA A 164 -2.43 -10.13 -18.23
N GLN A 165 -1.72 -10.44 -17.15
CA GLN A 165 -1.76 -11.76 -16.50
C GLN A 165 -2.67 -11.82 -15.27
N SER A 166 -3.20 -10.68 -14.83
CA SER A 166 -4.05 -10.63 -13.64
C SER A 166 -5.52 -10.88 -13.97
N ASN A 167 -6.30 -11.12 -12.93
CA ASN A 167 -7.75 -11.13 -13.00
C ASN A 167 -8.38 -9.73 -12.84
N CYS A 168 -7.60 -8.66 -12.99
CA CYS A 168 -8.15 -7.30 -12.95
C CYS A 168 -8.92 -7.00 -14.24
N GLN A 169 -10.05 -6.31 -14.11
CA GLN A 169 -10.61 -5.57 -15.24
C GLN A 169 -9.68 -4.40 -15.56
N VAL A 170 -9.00 -4.46 -16.71
CA VAL A 170 -8.14 -3.36 -17.16
C VAL A 170 -9.01 -2.36 -17.92
N VAL A 171 -9.29 -1.22 -17.29
CA VAL A 171 -9.99 -0.10 -17.93
C VAL A 171 -9.00 0.74 -18.76
N PRO A 172 -9.41 1.27 -19.94
CA PRO A 172 -8.52 2.03 -20.82
C PRO A 172 -7.79 3.20 -20.12
N GLU A 173 -8.47 3.86 -19.19
CA GLU A 173 -8.02 5.08 -18.51
C GLU A 173 -7.09 4.80 -17.32
N LEU A 174 -6.91 3.53 -16.91
CA LEU A 174 -6.21 3.16 -15.68
C LEU A 174 -4.82 3.81 -15.57
N ARG A 175 -4.09 3.88 -16.68
CA ARG A 175 -2.75 4.47 -16.70
C ARG A 175 -2.78 5.98 -16.45
N GLU A 176 -3.75 6.67 -17.04
CA GLU A 176 -3.95 8.11 -16.86
C GLU A 176 -4.39 8.38 -15.42
N THR A 177 -5.34 7.62 -14.90
CA THR A 177 -5.76 7.68 -13.49
C THR A 177 -4.59 7.48 -12.54
N LEU A 178 -3.74 6.46 -12.76
CA LEU A 178 -2.56 6.21 -11.94
C LEU A 178 -1.57 7.38 -11.98
N GLN A 179 -1.40 8.01 -13.14
CA GLN A 179 -0.51 9.16 -13.31
C GLN A 179 -1.05 10.39 -12.58
N GLU A 180 -2.31 10.74 -12.78
CA GLU A 180 -2.97 11.87 -12.11
C GLU A 180 -2.98 11.69 -10.58
N LEU A 181 -3.31 10.48 -10.12
CA LEU A 181 -3.29 10.11 -8.71
C LEU A 181 -1.89 10.31 -8.12
N ALA A 182 -0.87 9.82 -8.81
CA ALA A 182 0.52 9.92 -8.39
C ALA A 182 0.99 11.39 -8.32
N LEU A 183 0.69 12.20 -9.34
CA LEU A 183 1.06 13.61 -9.35
C LEU A 183 0.32 14.41 -8.28
N THR A 184 -0.96 14.14 -8.06
CA THR A 184 -1.76 14.77 -7.00
C THR A 184 -1.19 14.44 -5.62
N VAL A 185 -0.89 13.16 -5.35
CA VAL A 185 -0.21 12.74 -4.12
C VAL A 185 1.13 13.44 -3.94
N GLY A 186 1.95 13.49 -5.00
CA GLY A 186 3.24 14.19 -5.01
C GLY A 186 3.10 15.66 -4.64
N TYR A 187 2.17 16.37 -5.29
CA TYR A 187 1.87 17.77 -5.03
C TYR A 187 1.45 18.00 -3.57
N ARG A 188 0.47 17.24 -3.06
CA ARG A 188 -0.06 17.41 -1.69
C ARG A 188 0.99 17.15 -0.63
N LEU A 189 1.73 16.05 -0.73
CA LEU A 189 2.83 15.76 0.17
C LEU A 189 3.96 16.77 0.03
N GLY A 190 4.24 17.23 -1.19
CA GLY A 190 5.27 18.23 -1.47
C GLY A 190 4.96 19.61 -0.92
N LYS A 191 3.67 19.98 -0.81
CA LYS A 191 3.19 21.20 -0.14
C LYS A 191 3.37 21.11 1.37
N LYS A 192 3.00 19.97 1.97
CA LYS A 192 3.19 19.76 3.43
C LYS A 192 4.66 19.57 3.83
N TYR A 193 5.46 18.95 2.95
CA TYR A 193 6.87 18.61 3.18
C TYR A 193 7.76 19.22 2.07
N PRO A 194 8.14 20.51 2.19
CA PRO A 194 8.87 21.22 1.13
C PRO A 194 10.24 20.64 0.77
N THR A 195 10.85 19.86 1.66
CA THR A 195 12.13 19.16 1.43
C THR A 195 11.97 17.81 0.71
N LEU A 196 10.74 17.32 0.56
CA LEU A 196 10.46 16.04 -0.12
C LEU A 196 10.72 16.18 -1.63
N ARG A 197 11.50 15.25 -2.17
CA ARG A 197 11.90 15.21 -3.59
C ARG A 197 11.51 13.92 -4.29
N MET A 198 11.10 12.90 -3.53
CA MET A 198 10.80 11.58 -4.05
C MET A 198 9.74 10.91 -3.20
N VAL A 199 8.78 10.26 -3.86
CA VAL A 199 7.78 9.39 -3.25
C VAL A 199 7.70 8.11 -4.06
N GLY A 200 7.77 6.96 -3.40
CA GLY A 200 7.30 5.70 -3.98
C GLY A 200 5.89 5.44 -3.49
N LEU A 201 4.93 5.68 -4.36
CA LEU A 201 3.52 5.44 -4.11
C LEU A 201 3.22 3.96 -4.41
N ASP A 202 2.70 3.25 -3.42
CA ASP A 202 2.18 1.90 -3.59
C ASP A 202 0.66 2.00 -3.79
N VAL A 203 0.20 1.55 -4.96
CA VAL A 203 -1.21 1.58 -5.37
C VAL A 203 -1.67 0.14 -5.62
N GLY A 204 -2.69 -0.31 -4.90
CA GLY A 204 -3.38 -1.56 -5.21
C GLY A 204 -4.36 -1.33 -6.35
N ILE A 205 -4.55 -2.32 -7.21
CA ILE A 205 -5.65 -2.32 -8.18
C ILE A 205 -6.54 -3.47 -7.77
N ASP A 206 -7.82 -3.21 -7.52
CA ASP A 206 -8.76 -4.28 -7.19
C ASP A 206 -9.24 -5.05 -8.43
N VAL A 207 -10.03 -6.08 -8.21
CA VAL A 207 -10.56 -6.93 -9.28
C VAL A 207 -11.42 -6.17 -10.30
N SER A 208 -12.06 -5.07 -9.88
CA SER A 208 -12.84 -4.18 -10.78
C SER A 208 -11.99 -3.16 -11.52
N GLY A 209 -10.67 -3.15 -11.32
CA GLY A 209 -9.77 -2.18 -11.94
C GLY A 209 -9.65 -0.86 -11.20
N HIS A 210 -10.30 -0.71 -10.04
CA HIS A 210 -10.25 0.52 -9.26
C HIS A 210 -8.93 0.64 -8.49
N PRO A 211 -8.23 1.79 -8.57
CA PRO A 211 -6.97 1.99 -7.87
C PRO A 211 -7.18 2.43 -6.41
N TRP A 212 -6.36 1.89 -5.51
CA TRP A 212 -6.36 2.21 -4.08
C TRP A 212 -4.97 2.63 -3.63
N ILE A 213 -4.83 3.81 -3.02
CA ILE A 213 -3.59 4.26 -2.39
C ILE A 213 -3.33 3.45 -1.12
N ILE A 214 -2.32 2.57 -1.17
CA ILE A 214 -1.94 1.73 -0.03
C ILE A 214 -0.97 2.47 0.90
N GLU A 215 0.09 3.05 0.32
CA GLU A 215 1.15 3.74 1.09
C GLU A 215 1.97 4.71 0.24
N ALA A 216 2.35 5.86 0.82
CA ALA A 216 3.33 6.80 0.26
C ALA A 216 4.68 6.69 1.00
N ASN A 217 5.70 6.14 0.33
CA ASN A 217 7.03 5.93 0.90
C ASN A 217 7.97 7.10 0.57
N PHE A 218 8.52 7.77 1.59
CA PHE A 218 9.47 8.89 1.40
C PHE A 218 10.93 8.43 1.20
N ARG A 219 11.19 7.13 1.37
CA ARG A 219 12.48 6.47 1.11
C ARG A 219 12.26 5.19 0.31
N PRO A 220 11.73 5.29 -0.93
CA PRO A 220 11.39 4.12 -1.70
C PRO A 220 12.64 3.36 -2.17
N ALA A 221 12.55 2.03 -2.23
CA ALA A 221 13.62 1.18 -2.75
C ALA A 221 13.71 1.30 -4.28
N ILE A 222 14.71 2.06 -4.77
CA ILE A 222 14.98 2.23 -6.21
C ILE A 222 15.48 0.92 -6.84
N SER A 223 16.15 0.07 -6.07
CA SER A 223 16.67 -1.22 -6.53
C SER A 223 15.60 -2.17 -7.11
N LEU A 224 14.31 -1.95 -6.81
CA LEU A 224 13.23 -2.69 -7.46
C LEU A 224 13.22 -2.47 -8.98
N PHE A 225 13.54 -1.27 -9.45
CA PHE A 225 13.57 -0.94 -10.88
C PHE A 225 14.75 -1.58 -11.62
N GLN A 226 15.80 -1.99 -10.90
CA GLN A 226 16.92 -2.75 -11.49
C GLN A 226 16.52 -4.19 -11.83
N LYS A 227 15.44 -4.70 -11.23
CA LYS A 227 14.92 -6.05 -11.48
C LYS A 227 14.08 -6.14 -12.75
N LEU A 228 13.74 -5.02 -13.38
CA LEU A 228 13.06 -4.99 -14.66
C LEU A 228 14.05 -5.27 -15.80
N PRO A 229 13.63 -5.98 -16.87
CA PRO A 229 14.46 -6.18 -18.06
C PRO A 229 14.84 -4.84 -18.72
N ASP A 230 13.86 -3.92 -18.84
CA ASP A 230 14.09 -2.58 -19.37
C ASP A 230 14.60 -1.62 -18.28
N ARG A 231 15.83 -1.14 -18.46
CA ARG A 231 16.51 -0.23 -17.53
C ARG A 231 16.24 1.25 -17.79
N ARG A 232 15.40 1.64 -18.76
CA ARG A 232 15.07 3.05 -19.05
C ARG A 232 14.51 3.78 -17.83
N MET A 233 13.50 3.20 -17.16
CA MET A 233 12.92 3.78 -15.94
C MET A 233 13.95 3.91 -14.82
N TYR A 234 14.80 2.89 -14.62
CA TYR A 234 15.86 2.95 -13.63
C TYR A 234 16.82 4.12 -13.90
N ARG A 235 17.29 4.28 -15.15
CA ARG A 235 18.17 5.40 -15.55
C ARG A 235 17.50 6.75 -15.34
N GLN A 236 16.22 6.89 -15.70
CA GLN A 236 15.44 8.11 -15.48
C GLN A 236 15.31 8.45 -13.98
N ILE A 237 15.06 7.46 -13.13
CA ILE A 237 14.95 7.65 -11.68
C ILE A 237 16.28 8.15 -11.08
N ILE A 238 17.41 7.55 -11.49
CA ILE A 238 18.73 7.97 -11.02
C ILE A 238 19.06 9.38 -11.50
N GLY A 239 18.77 9.71 -12.76
CA GLY A 239 19.00 11.06 -13.31
C GLY A 239 18.24 12.17 -12.56
N HIS A 240 17.07 11.85 -11.99
CA HIS A 240 16.30 12.77 -11.15
C HIS A 240 16.79 12.88 -9.70
N ARG A 241 17.67 11.99 -9.25
CA ARG A 241 18.23 12.01 -7.88
C ARG A 241 19.45 12.93 -7.77
N SER A 242 20.21 13.06 -8.85
CA SER A 242 21.48 13.79 -8.90
C SER A 242 21.32 15.29 -9.19
N SER A 243 20.10 15.85 -9.06
CA SER A 243 19.79 17.24 -9.37
C SER A 243 18.96 17.92 -8.28
#